data_AF-A0A961XEV1-F1
#
_entry.id   AF-A0A961XEV1-F1
#
_cell.length_a   1.000
_cell.length_b   1.000
_cell.length_c   1.000
_cell.angle_alpha   90.00
_cell.angle_beta   90.00
_cell.angle_gamma   90.00
#
_symmetry.space_group_name_H-M   'P 1'
#
loop_
_entity.id
_entity.type
_entity.pdbx_description
1 polymer ?
#
loop_
_entity_poly.entity_id
_entity_poly.type
_entity_poly.pdbx_seq_one_letter_code
_entity_poly.pdbx_strand_id
1 'polypeptide(L)'
;MSLNAGLTAIPEDDIAKHQSIAQSFVTKVVILENDPGASGTALAGTGRRFVSTVTPGTVRRTREVELARSIQAIRAGDQMLSPSQHTLLYRARRGVMIGLAVADVFARQTNLEGLQARNAAAPLQGPDADSFKSLLSAAAFITAFTFAAYLTATLPGEGEPVDDTDEPDYLFDTPQDAAKSMIAGLERAIHGAPDDLAMIARARAFAREAAAGLISRKARFTGLAAFENEHIRIEQDDFDLNGFDVTPGAKR
;
A
#
# COMPACT_ATOMS: atom_id res chain seq x y z
N MET A 1 30.06 -5.18 -20.80
CA MET A 1 29.75 -6.27 -19.88
C MET A 1 28.44 -5.93 -19.19
N SER A 2 27.32 -6.53 -19.60
CA SER A 2 26.04 -6.34 -18.93
C SER A 2 26.11 -7.05 -17.58
N LEU A 3 25.97 -6.29 -16.51
CA LEU A 3 25.80 -6.85 -15.18
C LEU A 3 24.49 -7.65 -15.20
N ASN A 4 24.57 -8.97 -15.14
CA ASN A 4 23.45 -9.77 -14.68
C ASN A 4 23.21 -9.32 -13.24
N ALA A 5 22.27 -8.40 -13.04
CA ALA A 5 21.73 -8.12 -11.72
C ALA A 5 21.16 -9.46 -11.21
N GLY A 6 21.74 -9.96 -10.12
CA GLY A 6 21.39 -11.27 -9.58
C GLY A 6 19.92 -11.28 -9.18
N LEU A 7 19.23 -12.39 -9.44
CA LEU A 7 17.88 -12.61 -8.94
C LEU A 7 17.93 -12.65 -7.40
N THR A 8 17.28 -11.69 -6.75
CA THR A 8 17.13 -11.64 -5.29
C THR A 8 15.94 -12.50 -4.88
N ALA A 9 16.20 -13.73 -4.45
CA ALA A 9 15.17 -14.57 -3.83
C ALA A 9 14.98 -14.16 -2.36
N ILE A 10 13.74 -13.90 -1.96
CA ILE A 10 13.41 -13.63 -0.55
C ILE A 10 12.96 -14.96 0.09
N PRO A 11 13.67 -15.45 1.13
CA PRO A 11 13.27 -16.67 1.83
C PRO A 11 11.89 -16.55 2.43
N GLU A 12 11.13 -17.65 2.47
CA GLU A 12 9.79 -17.62 3.05
C GLU A 12 9.80 -17.21 4.53
N ASP A 13 10.81 -17.62 5.29
CA ASP A 13 10.95 -17.27 6.71
C ASP A 13 11.07 -15.75 6.92
N ASP A 14 11.71 -15.04 5.97
CA ASP A 14 11.85 -13.58 5.98
C ASP A 14 10.50 -12.88 5.73
N ILE A 15 9.56 -13.54 5.05
CA ILE A 15 8.20 -13.05 4.82
C ILE A 15 7.31 -13.43 6.01
N ALA A 16 7.44 -14.67 6.50
CA ALA A 16 6.65 -15.23 7.59
C ALA A 16 6.80 -14.46 8.91
N LYS A 17 7.98 -13.87 9.19
CA LYS A 17 8.19 -13.05 10.39
C LYS A 17 7.25 -11.83 10.48
N HIS A 18 6.75 -11.34 9.34
CA HIS A 18 5.81 -10.21 9.26
C HIS A 18 4.35 -10.61 9.46
N GLN A 19 4.05 -11.90 9.65
CA GLN A 19 2.70 -12.43 9.72
C GLN A 19 1.83 -11.79 10.81
N SER A 20 2.37 -11.60 12.01
CA SER A 20 1.62 -11.03 13.13
C SER A 20 1.22 -9.57 12.88
N ILE A 21 2.14 -8.78 12.35
CA ILE A 21 1.92 -7.38 11.97
C ILE A 21 0.89 -7.31 10.83
N ALA A 22 1.07 -8.09 9.77
CA ALA A 22 0.13 -8.12 8.65
C ALA A 22 -1.28 -8.57 9.08
N GLN A 23 -1.38 -9.54 10.01
CA GLN A 23 -2.64 -9.95 10.60
C GLN A 23 -3.32 -8.81 11.35
N SER A 24 -2.57 -8.02 12.12
CA SER A 24 -3.12 -6.83 12.78
C SER A 24 -3.68 -5.82 11.78
N PHE A 25 -3.01 -5.65 10.63
CA PHE A 25 -3.42 -4.67 9.62
C PHE A 25 -4.74 -4.99 8.95
N VAL A 26 -4.98 -6.26 8.63
CA VAL A 26 -6.24 -6.68 8.00
C VAL A 26 -7.39 -6.86 8.99
N THR A 27 -7.11 -6.97 10.29
CA THR A 27 -8.14 -7.14 11.34
C THR A 27 -8.66 -5.80 11.84
N LYS A 28 -7.77 -4.94 12.32
CA LYS A 28 -8.12 -3.60 12.79
C LYS A 28 -6.89 -2.70 12.86
N VAL A 29 -6.93 -1.56 12.16
CA VAL A 29 -5.94 -0.48 12.31
C VAL A 29 -6.62 0.86 12.51
N VAL A 30 -5.93 1.72 13.25
CA VAL A 30 -6.32 3.10 13.46
C VAL A 30 -5.38 3.97 12.63
N ILE A 31 -5.96 4.81 11.79
CA ILE A 31 -5.21 5.73 10.92
C ILE A 31 -5.71 7.16 11.08
N LEU A 32 -4.85 8.11 10.71
CA LEU A 32 -5.19 9.51 10.58
C LEU A 32 -5.34 9.81 9.09
N GLU A 33 -6.56 10.10 8.65
CA GLU A 33 -6.84 10.47 7.26
C GLU A 33 -7.15 11.95 7.19
N ASN A 34 -6.73 12.58 6.09
CA ASN A 34 -7.20 13.91 5.74
C ASN A 34 -8.67 13.79 5.31
N ASP A 35 -9.59 14.49 5.97
CA ASP A 35 -10.97 14.59 5.49
C ASP A 35 -10.96 15.50 4.25
N PRO A 36 -11.28 15.00 3.04
CA PRO A 36 -11.56 15.88 1.92
C PRO A 36 -12.93 16.47 2.22
N GLY A 37 -12.95 17.45 3.15
CA GLY A 37 -14.17 17.92 3.77
C GLY A 37 -15.25 18.06 2.73
N ALA A 38 -16.32 17.26 2.87
CA ALA A 38 -17.51 17.47 2.07
C ALA A 38 -17.80 18.97 2.15
N SER A 39 -17.83 19.65 1.00
CA SER A 39 -18.27 21.05 0.92
C SER A 39 -19.76 21.09 1.24
N GLY A 40 -20.11 20.74 2.48
CA GLY A 40 -21.42 20.51 3.00
C GLY A 40 -21.93 21.80 3.63
N THR A 41 -22.06 22.84 2.83
CA THR A 41 -23.01 23.92 3.11
C THR A 41 -23.69 24.34 1.81
N ALA A 42 -24.58 23.48 1.30
CA ALA A 42 -25.73 24.00 0.59
C ALA A 42 -26.67 24.60 1.65
N LEU A 43 -26.46 25.87 2.02
CA LEU A 43 -27.48 26.60 2.78
C LEU A 43 -28.70 26.75 1.87
N ALA A 44 -29.85 26.30 2.36
CA ALA A 44 -31.12 26.52 1.70
C ALA A 44 -31.35 28.03 1.49
N GLY A 45 -31.67 28.42 0.25
CA GLY A 45 -32.40 29.66 -0.01
C GLY A 45 -31.63 30.86 -0.58
N THR A 46 -30.31 30.83 -0.77
CA THR A 46 -29.60 31.96 -1.41
C THR A 46 -28.66 31.45 -2.50
N GLY A 47 -29.07 31.59 -3.77
CA GLY A 47 -28.34 31.16 -4.97
C GLY A 47 -27.03 31.91 -5.25
N ARG A 48 -26.18 32.11 -4.24
CA ARG A 48 -24.84 32.68 -4.35
C ARG A 48 -23.86 31.74 -3.65
N ARG A 49 -22.91 31.20 -4.43
CA ARG A 49 -21.72 30.49 -3.91
C ARG A 49 -20.84 31.51 -3.19
N PHE A 50 -20.72 31.42 -1.87
CA PHE A 50 -19.61 32.04 -1.17
C PHE A 50 -18.38 31.17 -1.37
N VAL A 51 -17.35 31.72 -2.02
CA VAL A 51 -16.01 31.16 -1.98
C VAL A 51 -15.45 31.51 -0.61
N SER A 52 -15.25 30.52 0.26
CA SER A 52 -14.56 30.73 1.53
C SER A 52 -13.16 31.29 1.25
N THR A 53 -12.85 32.49 1.76
CA THR A 53 -11.49 33.08 1.70
C THR A 53 -10.54 32.45 2.71
N VAL A 54 -11.03 31.52 3.52
CA VAL A 54 -10.25 30.76 4.48
C VAL A 54 -10.11 29.37 3.90
N THR A 55 -8.87 28.95 3.60
CA THR A 55 -8.56 27.53 3.42
C THR A 55 -9.04 26.83 4.69
N PRO A 56 -10.10 26.00 4.65
CA PRO A 56 -10.41 25.19 5.81
C PRO A 56 -9.14 24.38 6.08
N GLY A 57 -8.49 24.63 7.22
CA GLY A 57 -7.30 23.86 7.60
C GLY A 57 -7.67 22.38 7.53
N THR A 58 -6.81 21.56 6.93
CA THR A 58 -7.06 20.13 6.76
C THR A 58 -7.31 19.50 8.12
N VAL A 59 -8.57 19.21 8.44
CA VAL A 59 -8.92 18.51 9.68
C VAL A 59 -8.61 17.04 9.44
N ARG A 60 -7.57 16.54 10.12
CA ARG A 60 -7.30 15.10 10.15
C ARG A 60 -8.24 14.43 11.13
N ARG A 61 -8.88 13.35 10.70
CA ARG A 61 -9.74 12.53 11.55
C ARG A 61 -9.12 11.15 11.75
N THR A 62 -9.29 10.64 12.95
CA THR A 62 -8.96 9.26 13.26
C THR A 62 -10.06 8.35 12.71
N ARG A 63 -9.69 7.35 11.92
CA ARG A 63 -10.60 6.33 11.38
C ARG A 63 -10.11 4.95 11.78
N GLU A 64 -11.04 4.10 12.21
CA GLU A 64 -10.80 2.67 12.37
C GLU A 64 -11.07 1.97 11.03
N VAL A 65 -10.11 1.14 10.60
CA VAL A 65 -10.17 0.36 9.37
C VAL A 65 -10.18 -1.11 9.75
N GLU A 66 -11.17 -1.86 9.28
CA GLU A 66 -11.34 -3.28 9.57
C GLU A 66 -11.59 -4.05 8.27
N LEU A 67 -10.54 -4.21 7.44
CA LEU A 67 -10.65 -4.80 6.10
C LEU A 67 -11.36 -6.15 6.10
N ALA A 68 -11.01 -7.04 7.04
CA ALA A 68 -11.66 -8.36 7.16
C ALA A 68 -13.17 -8.25 7.40
N ARG A 69 -13.62 -7.28 8.21
CA ARG A 69 -15.04 -7.03 8.46
C ARG A 69 -15.72 -6.44 7.22
N SER A 70 -15.09 -5.50 6.54
CA SER A 70 -15.64 -4.91 5.30
C SER A 70 -15.78 -5.94 4.18
N ILE A 71 -14.82 -6.87 4.05
CA ILE A 71 -14.91 -8.00 3.11
C ILE A 71 -16.08 -8.92 3.48
N GLN A 72 -16.22 -9.31 4.75
CA GLN A 72 -17.31 -10.18 5.21
C GLN A 72 -18.69 -9.53 4.99
N ALA A 73 -18.79 -8.21 5.18
CA ALA A 73 -20.03 -7.46 5.04
C ALA A 73 -20.63 -7.47 3.62
N ILE A 74 -19.83 -7.76 2.58
CA ILE A 74 -20.33 -7.91 1.18
C ILE A 74 -21.42 -8.97 1.10
N ARG A 75 -21.33 -10.03 1.91
CA ARG A 75 -22.35 -11.08 2.04
C ARG A 75 -22.81 -11.22 3.49
N ALA A 76 -23.45 -10.17 4.02
CA ALA A 76 -23.90 -10.13 5.42
C ALA A 76 -24.84 -11.29 5.86
N GLY A 77 -25.41 -12.05 4.93
CA GLY A 77 -26.27 -13.21 5.21
C GLY A 77 -25.52 -14.54 5.47
N ASP A 78 -24.22 -14.61 5.21
CA ASP A 78 -23.40 -15.81 5.43
C ASP A 78 -22.24 -15.49 6.39
N GLN A 79 -22.01 -16.35 7.38
CA GLN A 79 -20.90 -16.19 8.31
C GLN A 79 -19.57 -16.66 7.72
N MET A 80 -19.61 -17.59 6.75
CA MET A 80 -18.43 -18.07 6.07
C MET A 80 -18.01 -17.12 4.96
N LEU A 81 -16.71 -16.90 4.82
CA LEU A 81 -16.18 -16.18 3.66
C LEU A 81 -16.39 -17.03 2.40
N SER A 82 -16.85 -16.38 1.33
CA SER A 82 -16.79 -16.97 0.00
C SER A 82 -15.33 -17.18 -0.42
N PRO A 83 -15.05 -18.04 -1.42
CA PRO A 83 -13.72 -18.19 -1.98
C PRO A 83 -13.10 -16.86 -2.40
N SER A 84 -13.86 -15.97 -3.06
CA SER A 84 -13.38 -14.66 -3.50
C SER A 84 -13.06 -13.71 -2.34
N GLN A 85 -13.92 -13.69 -1.30
CA GLN A 85 -13.67 -12.93 -0.07
C GLN A 85 -12.41 -13.41 0.64
N HIS A 86 -12.24 -14.73 0.77
CA HIS A 86 -11.04 -15.32 1.34
C HIS A 86 -9.80 -15.00 0.49
N THR A 87 -9.88 -15.10 -0.84
CA THR A 87 -8.78 -14.75 -1.74
C THR A 87 -8.34 -13.30 -1.54
N LEU A 88 -9.26 -12.33 -1.52
CA LEU A 88 -8.90 -10.93 -1.32
C LEU A 88 -8.24 -10.71 0.05
N LEU A 89 -8.83 -11.24 1.13
CA LEU A 89 -8.29 -11.10 2.47
C LEU A 89 -6.90 -11.73 2.61
N TYR A 90 -6.73 -12.94 2.06
CA TYR A 90 -5.45 -13.66 2.05
C TYR A 90 -4.39 -12.87 1.27
N ARG A 91 -4.70 -12.42 0.04
CA ARG A 91 -3.77 -11.67 -0.81
C ARG A 91 -3.43 -10.30 -0.23
N ALA A 92 -4.39 -9.60 0.38
CA ALA A 92 -4.09 -8.35 1.09
C ALA A 92 -3.11 -8.58 2.25
N ARG A 93 -3.37 -9.59 3.10
CA ARG A 93 -2.46 -9.92 4.20
C ARG A 93 -1.07 -10.30 3.69
N ARG A 94 -1.01 -11.18 2.68
CA ARG A 94 0.24 -11.65 2.08
C ARG A 94 1.01 -10.52 1.40
N GLY A 95 0.33 -9.62 0.71
CA GLY A 95 0.94 -8.43 0.10
C GLY A 95 1.59 -7.50 1.12
N VAL A 96 1.01 -7.34 2.31
CA VAL A 96 1.66 -6.59 3.41
C VAL A 96 2.95 -7.30 3.85
N MET A 97 2.90 -8.62 4.05
CA MET A 97 4.08 -9.39 4.46
C MET A 97 5.22 -9.26 3.44
N ILE A 98 4.91 -9.39 2.15
CA ILE A 98 5.89 -9.26 1.07
C ILE A 98 6.41 -7.83 1.00
N GLY A 99 5.55 -6.81 1.06
CA GLY A 99 5.97 -5.41 1.02
C GLY A 99 6.90 -5.01 2.17
N LEU A 100 6.70 -5.57 3.36
CA LEU A 100 7.60 -5.37 4.51
C LEU A 100 8.91 -6.15 4.34
N ALA A 101 8.86 -7.38 3.82
CA ALA A 101 10.06 -8.17 3.55
C ALA A 101 10.95 -7.52 2.47
N VAL A 102 10.37 -6.97 1.41
CA VAL A 102 11.11 -6.21 0.39
C VAL A 102 11.74 -4.95 0.99
N ALA A 103 11.04 -4.24 1.88
CA ALA A 103 11.63 -3.10 2.59
C ALA A 103 12.81 -3.51 3.49
N ASP A 104 12.78 -4.69 4.12
CA ASP A 104 13.92 -5.21 4.88
C ASP A 104 15.12 -5.50 3.97
N VAL A 105 14.89 -6.08 2.79
CA VAL A 105 15.96 -6.31 1.78
C VAL A 105 16.58 -4.98 1.36
N PHE A 106 15.75 -3.99 1.02
CA PHE A 106 16.20 -2.64 0.70
C PHE A 106 16.98 -2.02 1.86
N ALA A 107 16.56 -2.23 3.10
CA ALA A 107 17.24 -1.70 4.28
C ALA A 107 18.65 -2.28 4.46
N ARG A 108 18.84 -3.56 4.12
CA ARG A 108 20.14 -4.26 4.12
C ARG A 108 21.06 -3.87 2.96
N GLN A 109 20.48 -3.62 1.79
CA GLN A 109 21.23 -3.19 0.60
C GLN A 109 21.69 -1.73 0.69
N THR A 110 21.00 -0.95 1.51
CA THR A 110 21.36 0.44 1.83
C THR A 110 21.96 0.53 3.23
N ASN A 111 22.28 1.73 3.70
CA ASN A 111 22.71 1.94 5.09
C ASN A 111 21.52 2.15 6.06
N LEU A 112 20.29 1.83 5.66
CA LEU A 112 19.10 2.11 6.48
C LEU A 112 19.10 1.27 7.77
N GLU A 113 19.43 -0.03 7.68
CA GLU A 113 19.47 -0.90 8.86
C GLU A 113 20.49 -0.39 9.91
N GLY A 114 21.68 0.01 9.45
CA GLY A 114 22.71 0.60 10.31
C GLY A 114 22.26 1.92 10.95
N LEU A 115 21.58 2.79 10.19
CA LEU A 115 21.02 4.04 10.71
C LEU A 115 19.88 3.80 11.70
N GLN A 116 19.02 2.81 11.47
CA GLN A 116 17.96 2.40 12.40
C GLN A 116 18.55 1.95 13.74
N ALA A 117 19.56 1.07 13.71
CA ALA A 117 20.22 0.58 14.92
C ALA A 117 20.87 1.72 15.73
N ARG A 118 21.54 2.65 15.04
CA ARG A 118 22.14 3.84 15.69
C ARG A 118 21.08 4.77 16.27
N ASN A 119 20.00 5.04 15.52
CA ASN A 119 18.91 5.90 15.99
C ASN A 119 18.18 5.34 17.21
N ALA A 120 18.09 4.00 17.31
CA ALA A 120 17.52 3.33 18.47
C ALA A 120 18.38 3.50 19.74
N ALA A 121 19.70 3.62 19.59
CA ALA A 121 20.62 3.87 20.70
C ALA A 121 20.66 5.35 21.12
N ALA A 122 20.71 6.26 20.13
CA ALA A 122 20.67 7.70 20.35
C ALA A 122 20.11 8.42 19.11
N PRO A 123 19.29 9.48 19.27
CA PRO A 123 18.73 10.21 18.14
C PRO A 123 19.82 10.71 17.18
N LEU A 124 19.71 10.33 15.90
CA LEU A 124 20.62 10.80 14.86
C LEU A 124 20.54 12.32 14.71
N GLN A 125 21.64 12.95 14.30
CA GLN A 125 21.74 14.39 14.07
C GLN A 125 22.41 14.69 12.73
N GLY A 126 22.10 15.87 12.19
CA GLY A 126 22.72 16.38 10.97
C GLY A 126 22.56 15.43 9.77
N PRO A 127 23.60 15.23 8.94
CA PRO A 127 23.50 14.47 7.69
C PRO A 127 22.99 13.03 7.84
N ASP A 128 23.28 12.38 8.98
CA ASP A 128 22.80 11.02 9.25
C ASP A 128 21.29 10.98 9.48
N ALA A 129 20.72 12.00 10.13
CA ALA A 129 19.27 12.11 10.34
C ALA A 129 18.54 12.36 9.01
N ASP A 130 19.10 13.21 8.14
CA ASP A 130 18.55 13.47 6.81
C ASP A 130 18.58 12.22 5.93
N SER A 131 19.71 11.51 5.91
CA SER A 131 19.87 10.25 5.17
C SER A 131 18.92 9.17 5.70
N PHE A 132 18.78 9.06 7.02
CA PHE A 132 17.86 8.14 7.66
C PHE A 132 16.41 8.41 7.24
N LYS A 133 15.95 9.67 7.32
CA LYS A 133 14.60 10.06 6.91
C LYS A 133 14.34 9.78 5.43
N SER A 134 15.31 10.10 4.57
CA SER A 134 15.21 9.81 3.12
C SER A 134 15.05 8.32 2.86
N LEU A 135 15.92 7.49 3.43
CA LEU A 135 15.91 6.04 3.20
C LEU A 135 14.68 5.38 3.82
N LEU A 136 14.22 5.85 5.00
CA LEU A 136 13.01 5.36 5.63
C LEU A 136 11.77 5.65 4.79
N SER A 137 11.68 6.86 4.23
CA SER A 137 10.58 7.23 3.33
C SER A 137 10.63 6.47 2.00
N ALA A 138 11.83 6.22 1.46
CA ALA A 138 12.04 5.35 0.31
C ALA A 138 11.58 3.91 0.57
N ALA A 139 11.93 3.33 1.73
CA ALA A 139 11.46 2.01 2.13
C ALA A 139 9.92 1.97 2.25
N ALA A 140 9.31 3.02 2.79
CA ALA A 140 7.86 3.16 2.87
C ALA A 140 7.19 3.18 1.49
N PHE A 141 7.76 3.93 0.54
CA PHE A 141 7.31 3.95 -0.84
C PHE A 141 7.40 2.58 -1.50
N ILE A 142 8.52 1.86 -1.31
CA ILE A 142 8.72 0.50 -1.84
C ILE A 142 7.68 -0.47 -1.28
N THR A 143 7.37 -0.39 0.02
CA THR A 143 6.32 -1.24 0.62
C THR A 143 4.95 -1.00 -0.02
N ALA A 144 4.54 0.27 -0.21
CA ALA A 144 3.27 0.58 -0.86
C ALA A 144 3.24 0.10 -2.32
N PHE A 145 4.32 0.32 -3.07
CA PHE A 145 4.42 -0.10 -4.46
C PHE A 145 4.37 -1.62 -4.60
N THR A 146 5.13 -2.33 -3.77
CA THR A 146 5.16 -3.80 -3.74
C THR A 146 3.78 -4.38 -3.45
N PHE A 147 3.05 -3.79 -2.50
CA PHE A 147 1.68 -4.20 -2.19
C PHE A 147 0.75 -4.04 -3.41
N ALA A 148 0.80 -2.89 -4.08
CA ALA A 148 -0.01 -2.63 -5.28
C ALA A 148 0.33 -3.58 -6.44
N ALA A 149 1.63 -3.81 -6.69
CA ALA A 149 2.12 -4.73 -7.70
C ALA A 149 1.68 -6.17 -7.39
N TYR A 150 1.81 -6.61 -6.14
CA TYR A 150 1.41 -7.94 -5.70
C TYR A 150 -0.10 -8.19 -5.89
N LEU A 151 -0.96 -7.24 -5.51
CA LEU A 151 -2.40 -7.37 -5.74
C LEU A 151 -2.74 -7.39 -7.23
N THR A 152 -2.06 -6.57 -8.03
CA THR A 152 -2.26 -6.54 -9.49
C THR A 152 -1.94 -7.89 -10.13
N ALA A 153 -0.86 -8.54 -9.69
CA ALA A 153 -0.43 -9.83 -10.21
C ALA A 153 -1.28 -11.01 -9.71
N THR A 154 -1.79 -10.96 -8.48
CA THR A 154 -2.34 -12.16 -7.80
C THR A 154 -3.85 -12.19 -7.64
N LEU A 155 -4.55 -11.07 -7.85
CA LEU A 155 -6.01 -11.05 -7.81
C LEU A 155 -6.60 -11.54 -9.14
N PRO A 156 -7.58 -12.48 -9.11
CA PRO A 156 -8.15 -13.06 -10.31
C PRO A 156 -9.06 -12.08 -11.05
N GLY A 157 -9.24 -12.32 -12.34
CA GLY A 157 -10.23 -11.65 -13.19
C GLY A 157 -9.63 -10.91 -14.39
N GLU A 158 -10.50 -10.53 -15.31
CA GLU A 158 -10.23 -9.72 -16.50
C GLU A 158 -11.40 -8.73 -16.59
N GLY A 159 -11.17 -7.44 -16.78
CA GLY A 159 -12.27 -6.48 -16.80
C GLY A 159 -11.82 -5.03 -16.94
N GLU A 160 -12.71 -4.22 -17.51
CA GLU A 160 -12.58 -2.77 -17.62
C GLU A 160 -12.32 -2.15 -16.23
N PRO A 161 -11.42 -1.14 -16.12
CA PRO A 161 -11.31 -0.33 -14.92
C PRO A 161 -12.67 0.20 -14.47
N VAL A 162 -12.94 0.01 -13.18
CA VAL A 162 -13.97 0.78 -12.50
C VAL A 162 -13.37 2.16 -12.26
N ASP A 163 -13.83 3.17 -12.99
CA ASP A 163 -13.26 4.54 -12.97
C ASP A 163 -13.49 5.31 -11.66
N ASP A 164 -14.24 4.74 -10.70
CA ASP A 164 -14.64 5.42 -9.47
C ASP A 164 -13.75 5.10 -8.25
N THR A 165 -12.48 4.70 -8.45
CA THR A 165 -11.60 4.36 -7.32
C THR A 165 -10.66 5.51 -6.96
N ASP A 166 -10.76 6.00 -5.72
CA ASP A 166 -9.86 7.02 -5.21
C ASP A 166 -8.46 6.46 -4.91
N GLU A 167 -7.46 7.32 -5.08
CA GLU A 167 -6.09 7.05 -4.68
C GLU A 167 -5.95 6.98 -3.14
N PRO A 168 -5.04 6.14 -2.59
CA PRO A 168 -4.74 6.13 -1.16
C PRO A 168 -4.26 7.49 -0.62
N ASP A 169 -4.65 7.82 0.62
CA ASP A 169 -3.99 8.88 1.41
C ASP A 169 -2.67 8.33 1.98
N TYR A 170 -1.62 8.37 1.16
CA TYR A 170 -0.33 7.76 1.50
C TYR A 170 0.37 8.45 2.68
N LEU A 171 0.83 7.64 3.62
CA LEU A 171 1.72 8.06 4.70
C LEU A 171 3.08 7.37 4.56
N PHE A 172 4.10 8.13 4.17
CA PHE A 172 5.46 7.61 3.89
C PHE A 172 6.45 7.84 5.05
N ASP A 173 5.94 7.85 6.28
CA ASP A 173 6.77 8.03 7.48
C ASP A 173 7.52 6.73 7.83
N THR A 174 6.86 5.58 7.67
CA THR A 174 7.45 4.25 7.85
C THR A 174 6.85 3.22 6.87
N PRO A 175 7.53 2.09 6.61
CA PRO A 175 6.96 0.95 5.87
C PRO A 175 5.59 0.49 6.38
N GLN A 176 5.42 0.49 7.70
CA GLN A 176 4.15 0.10 8.32
C GLN A 176 3.04 1.12 8.06
N ASP A 177 3.35 2.40 8.09
CA ASP A 177 2.37 3.45 7.83
C ASP A 177 1.92 3.47 6.38
N ALA A 178 2.84 3.24 5.45
CA ALA A 178 2.52 3.06 4.04
C ALA A 178 1.62 1.83 3.82
N ALA A 179 1.93 0.70 4.46
CA ALA A 179 1.07 -0.49 4.41
C ALA A 179 -0.34 -0.23 4.99
N LYS A 180 -0.45 0.51 6.10
CA LYS A 180 -1.76 0.91 6.66
C LYS A 180 -2.55 1.78 5.70
N SER A 181 -1.93 2.77 5.06
CA SER A 181 -2.57 3.60 4.02
C SER A 181 -3.10 2.75 2.86
N MET A 182 -2.33 1.75 2.42
CA MET A 182 -2.75 0.83 1.36
C MET A 182 -3.94 -0.04 1.77
N ILE A 183 -3.94 -0.58 2.99
CA ILE A 183 -5.06 -1.36 3.53
C ILE A 183 -6.32 -0.49 3.68
N ALA A 184 -6.17 0.75 4.12
CA ALA A 184 -7.25 1.70 4.27
C ALA A 184 -7.89 2.11 2.95
N GLY A 185 -7.06 2.37 1.93
CA GLY A 185 -7.51 2.64 0.58
C GLY A 185 -8.22 1.43 -0.03
N LEU A 186 -7.67 0.22 0.15
CA LEU A 186 -8.31 -1.02 -0.34
C LEU A 186 -9.67 -1.25 0.31
N GLU A 187 -9.77 -1.07 1.63
CA GLU A 187 -11.02 -1.19 2.38
C GLU A 187 -12.08 -0.20 1.88
N ARG A 188 -11.69 1.06 1.65
CA ARG A 188 -12.57 2.08 1.08
C ARG A 188 -13.01 1.72 -0.35
N ALA A 189 -12.10 1.24 -1.18
CA ALA A 189 -12.39 0.89 -2.58
C ALA A 189 -13.43 -0.22 -2.69
N ILE A 190 -13.40 -1.22 -1.80
CA ILE A 190 -14.38 -2.33 -1.85
C ILE A 190 -15.69 -2.00 -1.12
N HIS A 191 -15.74 -0.91 -0.37
CA HIS A 191 -16.90 -0.56 0.44
C HIS A 191 -18.18 -0.45 -0.42
N GLY A 192 -19.25 -1.10 0.01
CA GLY A 192 -20.53 -1.10 -0.70
C GLY A 192 -20.51 -1.80 -2.06
N ALA A 193 -19.53 -2.69 -2.32
CA ALA A 193 -19.60 -3.56 -3.49
C ALA A 193 -20.86 -4.45 -3.40
N PRO A 194 -21.65 -4.58 -4.48
CA PRO A 194 -22.92 -5.34 -4.46
C PRO A 194 -22.72 -6.85 -4.35
N ASP A 195 -21.57 -7.36 -4.80
CA ASP A 195 -21.22 -8.77 -4.81
C ASP A 195 -19.70 -8.98 -4.85
N ASP A 196 -19.28 -10.25 -4.78
CA ASP A 196 -17.87 -10.64 -4.81
C ASP A 196 -17.15 -10.26 -6.12
N LEU A 197 -17.88 -10.25 -7.24
CA LEU A 197 -17.29 -9.93 -8.54
C LEU A 197 -16.92 -8.45 -8.57
N ALA A 198 -17.84 -7.58 -8.15
CA ALA A 198 -17.60 -6.16 -8.01
C ALA A 198 -16.52 -5.85 -6.96
N MET A 199 -16.49 -6.57 -5.84
CA MET A 199 -15.44 -6.44 -4.82
C MET A 199 -14.05 -6.69 -5.40
N ILE A 200 -13.87 -7.79 -6.14
CA ILE A 200 -12.58 -8.11 -6.78
C ILE A 200 -12.23 -7.09 -7.87
N ALA A 201 -13.20 -6.68 -8.69
CA ALA A 201 -12.98 -5.66 -9.73
C ALA A 201 -12.49 -4.33 -9.13
N ARG A 202 -13.12 -3.85 -8.04
CA ARG A 202 -12.72 -2.63 -7.34
C ARG A 202 -11.35 -2.76 -6.66
N ALA A 203 -11.05 -3.91 -6.03
CA ALA A 203 -9.73 -4.16 -5.45
C ALA A 203 -8.61 -4.11 -6.51
N ARG A 204 -8.87 -4.59 -7.74
CA ARG A 204 -7.93 -4.51 -8.86
C ARG A 204 -7.83 -3.11 -9.45
N ALA A 205 -8.93 -2.36 -9.53
CA ALA A 205 -8.91 -0.96 -9.92
C ALA A 205 -8.06 -0.14 -8.93
N PHE A 206 -8.27 -0.34 -7.63
CA PHE A 206 -7.46 0.24 -6.56
C PHE A 206 -5.97 -0.05 -6.71
N ALA A 207 -5.60 -1.31 -6.92
CA ALA A 207 -4.18 -1.69 -7.07
C ALA A 207 -3.51 -0.98 -8.25
N ARG A 208 -4.22 -0.83 -9.38
CA ARG A 208 -3.74 -0.09 -10.56
C ARG A 208 -3.61 1.40 -10.29
N GLU A 209 -4.66 2.02 -9.74
CA GLU A 209 -4.65 3.45 -9.42
C GLU A 209 -3.53 3.78 -8.43
N ALA A 210 -3.38 2.95 -7.40
CA ALA A 210 -2.32 3.15 -6.42
C ALA A 210 -0.92 2.97 -7.03
N ALA A 211 -0.73 2.01 -7.95
CA ALA A 211 0.55 1.85 -8.64
C ALA A 211 0.87 3.05 -9.56
N ALA A 212 -0.10 3.50 -10.35
CA ALA A 212 0.04 4.69 -11.21
C ALA A 212 0.33 5.95 -10.39
N GLY A 213 -0.41 6.12 -9.29
CA GLY A 213 -0.23 7.14 -8.29
C GLY A 213 1.18 7.18 -7.69
N LEU A 214 1.70 6.03 -7.28
CA LEU A 214 3.07 5.91 -6.78
C LEU A 214 4.10 6.26 -7.86
N ILE A 215 3.97 5.71 -9.08
CA ILE A 215 4.87 6.00 -10.19
C ILE A 215 4.94 7.51 -10.48
N SER A 216 3.81 8.20 -10.50
CA SER A 216 3.76 9.65 -10.73
C SER A 216 4.49 10.47 -9.65
N ARG A 217 4.65 9.91 -8.44
CA ARG A 217 5.31 10.54 -7.28
C ARG A 217 6.76 10.12 -7.11
N LYS A 218 7.24 9.12 -7.84
CA LYS A 218 8.57 8.51 -7.68
C LYS A 218 9.70 9.56 -7.62
N ALA A 219 9.64 10.60 -8.46
CA ALA A 219 10.64 11.66 -8.53
C ALA A 219 10.76 12.52 -7.24
N ARG A 220 9.79 12.42 -6.31
CA ARG A 220 9.81 13.13 -5.02
C ARG A 220 10.66 12.42 -3.96
N PHE A 221 11.08 11.18 -4.22
CA PHE A 221 11.82 10.35 -3.29
C PHE A 221 13.29 10.24 -3.71
N THR A 222 14.18 10.34 -2.73
CA THR A 222 15.62 10.13 -2.87
C THR A 222 16.01 8.76 -2.32
N GLY A 223 17.01 8.11 -2.92
CA GLY A 223 17.50 6.80 -2.46
C GLY A 223 16.78 5.58 -3.06
N LEU A 224 15.87 5.77 -4.02
CA LEU A 224 15.18 4.66 -4.71
C LEU A 224 16.07 3.89 -5.69
N ALA A 225 17.22 4.45 -6.11
CA ALA A 225 18.09 3.87 -7.13
C ALA A 225 18.57 2.45 -6.81
N ALA A 226 18.72 2.11 -5.52
CA ALA A 226 19.08 0.76 -5.11
C ALA A 226 17.99 -0.26 -5.48
N PHE A 227 16.71 0.11 -5.40
CA PHE A 227 15.60 -0.77 -5.73
C PHE A 227 15.27 -0.81 -7.24
N GLU A 228 15.59 0.24 -8.00
CA GLU A 228 15.26 0.31 -9.44
C GLU A 228 15.83 -0.83 -10.28
N ASN A 229 16.98 -1.37 -9.87
CA ASN A 229 17.69 -2.42 -10.58
C ASN A 229 17.54 -3.80 -9.90
N GLU A 230 16.69 -3.91 -8.88
CA GLU A 230 16.45 -5.16 -8.17
C GLU A 230 15.46 -6.05 -8.95
N HIS A 231 15.80 -7.33 -9.03
CA HIS A 231 14.94 -8.37 -9.59
C HIS A 231 14.60 -9.34 -8.47
N ILE A 232 13.42 -9.20 -7.88
CA ILE A 232 12.98 -9.98 -6.74
C ILE A 232 12.00 -11.07 -7.18
N ARG A 233 12.24 -12.30 -6.72
CA ARG A 233 11.35 -13.46 -6.94
C ARG A 233 10.79 -13.96 -5.62
N ILE A 234 9.46 -14.09 -5.55
CA ILE A 234 8.75 -14.77 -4.47
C ILE A 234 8.21 -16.10 -5.00
N GLU A 235 8.94 -17.20 -4.72
CA GLU A 235 8.67 -18.50 -5.33
C GLU A 235 7.29 -19.06 -4.99
N GLN A 236 6.86 -18.97 -3.74
CA GLN A 236 5.57 -19.52 -3.29
C GLN A 236 4.35 -18.86 -3.95
N ASP A 237 4.51 -17.61 -4.36
CA ASP A 237 3.44 -16.80 -4.92
C ASP A 237 3.52 -16.72 -6.46
N ASP A 238 4.56 -17.31 -7.08
CA ASP A 238 4.89 -17.12 -8.50
C ASP A 238 4.91 -15.64 -8.90
N PHE A 239 5.49 -14.81 -8.03
CA PHE A 239 5.47 -13.36 -8.16
C PHE A 239 6.88 -12.81 -8.40
N ASP A 240 7.00 -11.98 -9.42
CA ASP A 240 8.23 -11.24 -9.77
C ASP A 240 8.03 -9.74 -9.56
N LEU A 241 9.05 -9.10 -9.00
CA LEU A 241 9.09 -7.66 -8.78
C LEU A 241 10.42 -7.13 -9.34
N ASN A 242 10.34 -6.44 -10.48
CA ASN A 242 11.50 -5.93 -11.21
C ASN A 242 11.59 -4.41 -11.04
N GLY A 243 12.13 -3.97 -9.91
CA GLY A 243 12.13 -2.57 -9.50
C GLY A 243 10.72 -1.95 -9.54
N PHE A 244 10.58 -0.84 -10.27
CA PHE A 244 9.29 -0.16 -10.46
C PHE A 244 8.57 -0.52 -11.76
N ASP A 245 8.97 -1.62 -12.40
CA ASP A 245 8.27 -2.13 -13.56
C ASP A 245 6.97 -2.83 -13.11
N VAL A 246 5.84 -2.33 -13.62
CA VAL A 246 4.49 -2.87 -13.41
C VAL A 246 4.08 -3.82 -14.53
N THR A 247 5.00 -4.23 -15.41
CA THR A 247 4.70 -5.19 -16.47
C THR A 247 4.09 -6.46 -15.85
N PRO A 248 2.83 -6.81 -16.20
CA PRO A 248 2.21 -8.03 -15.73
C PRO A 248 3.13 -9.19 -16.08
N GLY A 249 3.47 -10.02 -15.08
CA GLY A 249 4.34 -11.17 -15.25
C GLY A 249 3.98 -11.90 -16.55
N ALA A 250 4.99 -12.12 -17.40
CA ALA A 250 4.79 -12.73 -18.70
C ALA A 250 3.98 -14.03 -18.54
N LYS A 251 2.87 -14.13 -19.29
CA LYS A 251 2.09 -15.37 -19.42
C LYS A 251 3.05 -16.55 -19.58
N ARG A 252 3.06 -17.44 -18.60
CA ARG A 252 3.56 -18.80 -18.73
C ARG A 252 2.37 -19.75 -18.64
#